data_AF-A0AA36MU85-F1
#
_entry.id   AF-A0AA36MU85-F1
#
_cell.length_a   1.000
_cell.length_b   1.000
_cell.length_c   1.000
_cell.angle_alpha   90.00
_cell.angle_beta   90.00
_cell.angle_gamma   90.00
#
_symmetry.space_group_name_H-M   'P 1'
#
loop_
_entity.id
_entity.type
_entity.pdbx_description
1 polymer ?
#
loop_
_entity_poly.entity_id
_entity_poly.type
_entity_poly.pdbx_seq_one_letter_code
_entity_poly.pdbx_strand_id
1 'polypeptide(L)'
;MKDPLNEGDPCEYCNARLTSNKWFKASEAIGVQGVRCMICAKWHCEKHRQLYVTLSFGVNQSVKLDCCERCHAAVDVLRWHKDRLPDCLPATSRQLMVLYTELSEELTKLAGAIAQLDGATRLVEQLTVSQLEEVSTPDSFKECMAAMQQSRQSATAAEGATSQCLKQLAALRCTSANGESRGTRNALLRDALARHGWRQLEQLKPRLKAASTRANELQKRKSRGFLSRWIGGE
;
A
#
# COMPACT_ATOMS: atom_id res chain seq x y z
N MET A 1 -8.00 -11.30 24.69
CA MET A 1 -7.27 -10.99 25.94
C MET A 1 -7.12 -9.49 26.04
N LYS A 2 -7.55 -8.87 27.15
CA LYS A 2 -7.29 -7.45 27.41
C LYS A 2 -5.97 -7.39 28.18
N ASP A 3 -4.87 -7.05 27.51
CA ASP A 3 -3.64 -6.73 28.24
C ASP A 3 -3.96 -5.59 29.20
N PRO A 4 -3.71 -5.77 30.51
CA PRO A 4 -3.95 -4.71 31.47
C PRO A 4 -3.05 -3.51 31.16
N LEU A 5 -3.54 -2.30 31.47
CA LEU A 5 -2.70 -1.10 31.41
C LEU A 5 -1.59 -1.29 32.45
N ASN A 6 -0.33 -1.26 32.03
CA ASN A 6 0.76 -1.14 32.97
C ASN A 6 0.78 0.30 33.46
N GLU A 7 0.74 0.51 34.77
CA GLU A 7 0.74 1.85 35.35
C GLU A 7 2.00 2.61 34.89
N GLY A 8 1.81 3.79 34.32
CA GLY A 8 2.91 4.58 33.75
C GLY A 8 3.15 4.39 32.25
N ASP A 9 2.40 3.53 31.55
CA ASP A 9 2.45 3.46 30.08
C ASP A 9 2.22 4.85 29.47
N PRO A 10 3.03 5.29 28.50
CA PRO A 10 2.85 6.59 27.87
C PRO A 10 1.67 6.56 26.90
N CYS A 11 0.94 7.67 26.82
CA CYS A 11 0.03 7.92 25.72
C CYS A 11 0.84 7.95 24.41
N GLU A 12 0.47 7.13 23.44
CA GLU A 12 1.14 7.04 22.13
C GLU A 12 1.22 8.38 21.37
N TYR A 13 0.33 9.33 21.68
CA TYR A 13 0.29 10.62 20.99
C TYR A 13 1.07 11.72 21.71
N CYS A 14 0.81 11.93 23.00
CA CYS A 14 1.40 13.05 23.76
C CYS A 14 2.43 12.62 24.80
N ASN A 15 2.74 11.33 24.90
CA ASN A 15 3.64 10.73 25.90
C ASN A 15 3.28 11.00 27.37
N ALA A 16 2.07 11.49 27.66
CA ALA A 16 1.58 11.64 29.02
C ALA A 16 1.49 10.26 29.69
N ARG A 17 1.98 10.14 30.92
CA ARG A 17 1.92 8.88 31.69
C ARG A 17 0.49 8.57 32.09
N LEU A 18 0.06 7.35 31.81
CA LEU A 18 -1.32 6.91 32.02
C LEU A 18 -1.47 6.16 33.34
N THR A 19 -2.62 6.35 33.99
CA THR A 19 -3.00 5.62 35.20
C THR A 19 -4.24 4.75 34.94
N SER A 20 -4.32 3.61 35.64
CA SER A 20 -5.44 2.64 35.53
C SER A 20 -6.55 2.86 36.56
N ASN A 21 -6.33 3.77 37.51
CA ASN A 21 -7.16 3.92 38.70
C ASN A 21 -8.49 4.62 38.41
N LYS A 22 -9.57 3.84 38.29
CA LYS A 22 -10.97 4.34 38.30
C LYS A 22 -11.50 4.68 39.69
N TRP A 23 -10.79 4.31 40.76
CA TRP A 23 -11.32 4.29 42.14
C TRP A 23 -10.79 5.41 43.03
N PHE A 24 -9.78 6.17 42.61
CA PHE A 24 -9.24 7.26 43.42
C PHE A 24 -10.01 8.55 43.18
N LYS A 25 -11.00 8.85 44.04
CA LYS A 25 -11.54 10.19 44.27
C LYS A 25 -10.56 11.07 45.07
N ALA A 26 -9.27 11.06 44.71
CA ALA A 26 -8.25 11.81 45.42
C ALA A 26 -7.83 13.03 44.60
N SER A 27 -8.09 14.20 45.17
CA SER A 27 -8.05 15.54 44.59
C SER A 27 -6.67 16.05 44.14
N GLU A 28 -5.61 15.23 44.09
CA GLU A 28 -4.24 15.73 43.86
C GLU A 28 -3.33 14.83 43.02
N ALA A 29 -3.80 13.66 42.56
CA ALA A 29 -3.03 12.88 41.59
C ALA A 29 -3.33 13.37 40.16
N ILE A 30 -2.37 14.07 39.54
CA ILE A 30 -2.38 14.50 38.13
C ILE A 30 -2.19 13.27 37.20
N GLY A 31 -2.93 12.19 37.44
CA GLY A 31 -2.91 10.98 36.62
C GLY A 31 -3.91 11.14 35.50
N VAL A 32 -3.46 11.04 34.25
CA VAL A 32 -4.38 11.06 33.11
C VAL A 32 -4.89 9.64 32.86
N GLN A 33 -6.21 9.45 32.91
CA GLN A 33 -6.80 8.13 32.71
C GLN A 33 -6.43 7.57 31.33
N GLY A 34 -5.88 6.35 31.33
CA GLY A 34 -5.48 5.62 30.13
C GLY A 34 -6.63 4.82 29.52
N VAL A 35 -6.73 4.86 28.20
CA VAL A 35 -7.69 4.05 27.45
C VAL A 35 -7.06 3.44 26.20
N ARG A 36 -7.35 2.16 25.98
CA ARG A 36 -6.85 1.39 24.85
C ARG A 36 -7.72 1.61 23.61
N CYS A 37 -7.11 1.98 22.50
CA CYS A 37 -7.76 2.02 21.19
C CYS A 37 -8.04 0.57 20.73
N MET A 38 -9.28 0.26 20.34
CA MET A 38 -9.68 -1.09 19.92
C MET A 38 -9.17 -1.46 18.51
N ILE A 39 -8.62 -0.50 17.75
CA ILE A 39 -8.11 -0.72 16.39
C ILE A 39 -6.60 -0.97 16.40
N CYS A 40 -5.81 -0.01 16.89
CA CYS A 40 -4.35 -0.16 16.94
C CYS A 40 -3.85 -0.88 18.20
N ALA A 41 -4.74 -1.17 19.15
CA ALA A 41 -4.43 -1.80 20.43
C ALA A 41 -3.45 -1.02 21.33
N LYS A 42 -3.16 0.26 21.02
CA LYS A 42 -2.29 1.15 21.80
C LYS A 42 -3.05 1.96 22.86
N TRP A 43 -2.33 2.44 23.88
CA TRP A 43 -2.88 3.26 24.96
C TRP A 43 -2.83 4.76 24.65
N HIS A 44 -3.93 5.45 24.97
CA HIS A 44 -4.09 6.88 24.77
C HIS A 44 -4.71 7.52 26.01
N CYS A 45 -4.43 8.80 26.25
CA CYS A 45 -5.20 9.55 27.24
C CYS A 45 -6.59 9.89 26.70
N GLU A 46 -7.54 10.19 27.59
CA GLU A 46 -8.92 10.54 27.24
C GLU A 46 -9.03 11.71 26.25
N LYS A 47 -8.09 12.67 26.27
CA LYS A 47 -8.07 13.78 25.30
C LYS A 47 -7.82 13.31 23.86
N HIS A 48 -7.02 12.26 23.66
CA HIS A 48 -6.72 11.69 22.34
C HIS A 48 -7.57 10.44 22.02
N ARG A 49 -8.55 10.13 22.90
CA ARG A 49 -9.55 9.06 22.75
C ARG A 49 -10.93 9.70 22.88
N GLN A 50 -11.44 10.28 21.79
CA GLN A 50 -12.77 10.90 21.78
C GLN A 50 -13.63 10.48 20.58
N LEU A 51 -13.29 9.36 19.95
CA LEU A 51 -13.94 8.98 18.70
C LEU A 51 -14.34 7.51 18.71
N TYR A 52 -15.53 7.26 18.17
CA TYR A 52 -16.10 5.92 18.00
C TYR A 52 -16.28 5.67 16.52
N VAL A 53 -15.89 4.49 16.06
CA VAL A 53 -16.27 4.03 14.72
C VAL A 53 -17.28 2.90 14.80
N THR A 54 -18.22 2.89 13.87
CA THR A 54 -19.22 1.82 13.74
C THR A 54 -18.81 0.94 12.56
N LEU A 55 -18.34 -0.27 12.82
CA LEU A 55 -18.01 -1.22 11.75
C LEU A 55 -19.20 -2.16 11.52
N SER A 56 -19.67 -2.25 10.27
CA SER A 56 -20.75 -3.17 9.88
C SER A 56 -20.16 -4.46 9.28
N PHE A 57 -20.58 -5.61 9.79
CA PHE A 57 -20.11 -6.95 9.40
C PHE A 57 -21.19 -7.78 8.67
N GLY A 58 -22.28 -7.14 8.22
CA GLY A 58 -23.40 -7.78 7.56
C GLY A 58 -24.66 -6.92 7.66
N VAL A 59 -25.80 -7.45 7.19
CA VAL A 59 -27.05 -6.68 7.05
C VAL A 59 -27.54 -6.11 8.40
N ASN A 60 -27.25 -6.75 9.53
CA ASN A 60 -27.75 -6.35 10.86
C ASN A 60 -26.71 -6.38 11.99
N GLN A 61 -25.42 -6.44 11.68
CA GLN A 61 -24.38 -6.49 12.70
C GLN A 61 -23.46 -5.28 12.59
N SER A 62 -23.58 -4.36 13.54
CA SER A 62 -22.68 -3.22 13.68
C SER A 62 -22.01 -3.23 15.04
N VAL A 63 -20.70 -3.08 15.08
CA VAL A 63 -19.91 -2.99 16.32
C VAL A 63 -19.38 -1.57 16.46
N LYS A 64 -19.65 -0.94 17.61
CA LYS A 64 -19.08 0.35 17.98
C LYS A 64 -17.73 0.11 18.66
N LEU A 65 -16.66 0.64 18.07
CA LEU A 65 -15.30 0.51 18.57
C LEU A 65 -14.79 1.86 19.05
N ASP A 66 -14.22 1.88 20.25
CA ASP A 66 -13.48 3.02 20.76
C ASP A 66 -12.12 3.12 20.06
N CYS A 67 -11.80 4.27 19.48
CA CYS A 67 -10.54 4.44 18.78
C CYS A 67 -9.90 5.80 19.03
N CYS A 68 -8.59 5.88 18.75
CA CYS A 68 -7.88 7.15 18.71
C CYS A 68 -8.16 7.91 17.41
N GLU A 69 -7.87 9.20 17.40
CA GLU A 69 -8.12 10.10 16.26
C GLU A 69 -7.49 9.63 14.95
N ARG A 70 -6.25 9.15 15.00
CA ARG A 70 -5.56 8.61 13.82
C ARG A 70 -6.28 7.39 13.24
N CYS A 71 -6.74 6.48 14.10
CA CYS A 71 -7.47 5.29 13.66
C CYS A 71 -8.87 5.65 13.15
N HIS A 72 -9.56 6.61 13.78
CA HIS A 72 -10.83 7.11 13.28
C HIS A 72 -10.69 7.71 11.87
N ALA A 73 -9.72 8.62 11.70
CA ALA A 73 -9.44 9.23 10.39
C ALA A 73 -9.09 8.17 9.34
N ALA A 74 -8.32 7.13 9.71
CA ALA A 74 -8.02 6.02 8.81
C ALA A 74 -9.28 5.24 8.41
N VAL A 75 -10.20 4.96 9.35
CA VAL A 75 -11.47 4.29 9.05
C VAL A 75 -12.38 5.16 8.17
N ASP A 76 -12.42 6.47 8.39
CA ASP A 76 -13.17 7.39 7.53
C ASP A 76 -12.63 7.38 6.10
N VAL A 77 -11.30 7.40 5.94
CA VAL A 77 -10.66 7.24 4.63
C VAL A 77 -11.06 5.90 4.00
N LEU A 78 -11.00 4.79 4.75
CA LEU A 78 -11.41 3.48 4.24
C LEU A 78 -12.90 3.42 3.85
N ARG A 79 -13.78 4.12 4.57
CA ARG A 79 -15.20 4.24 4.21
C ARG A 79 -15.37 5.04 2.94
N TRP A 80 -14.67 6.17 2.80
CA TRP A 80 -14.68 6.97 1.57
C TRP A 80 -14.20 6.18 0.34
N HIS A 81 -13.32 5.19 0.54
CA HIS A 81 -12.89 4.28 -0.53
C HIS A 81 -13.92 3.21 -0.90
N LYS A 82 -14.81 2.81 0.02
CA LYS A 82 -15.81 1.76 -0.20
C LYS A 82 -17.17 2.29 -0.61
N ASP A 83 -17.55 3.46 -0.09
CA ASP A 83 -18.84 4.07 -0.35
C ASP A 83 -18.83 4.78 -1.71
N ARG A 84 -19.98 4.78 -2.41
CA ARG A 84 -20.16 5.59 -3.61
C ARG A 84 -19.82 7.04 -3.29
N LEU A 85 -18.99 7.67 -4.14
CA LEU A 85 -18.61 9.08 -3.97
C LEU A 85 -19.86 9.95 -3.74
N PRO A 86 -19.86 10.84 -2.71
CA PRO A 86 -21.01 11.68 -2.45
C PRO A 86 -21.41 12.50 -3.68
N ASP A 87 -22.69 12.47 -4.06
CA ASP A 87 -23.19 13.19 -5.24
C ASP A 87 -23.06 14.72 -5.08
N CYS A 88 -22.89 15.21 -3.84
CA CYS A 88 -22.69 16.62 -3.52
C CYS A 88 -21.27 17.15 -3.83
N LEU A 89 -20.33 16.29 -4.24
CA LEU A 89 -18.98 16.73 -4.58
C LEU A 89 -18.94 17.48 -5.92
N PRO A 90 -18.21 18.61 -6.01
CA PRO A 90 -17.95 19.28 -7.27
C PRO A 90 -17.35 18.32 -8.30
N ALA A 91 -17.69 18.50 -9.59
CA ALA A 91 -17.24 17.61 -10.67
C ALA A 91 -15.72 17.42 -10.69
N THR A 92 -14.95 18.50 -10.50
CA THR A 92 -13.48 18.43 -10.41
C THR A 92 -12.98 17.60 -9.23
N SER A 93 -13.63 17.71 -8.07
CA SER A 93 -13.26 16.92 -6.88
C SER A 93 -13.56 15.43 -7.09
N ARG A 94 -14.68 15.10 -7.74
CA ARG A 94 -15.00 13.72 -8.14
C ARG A 94 -13.97 13.17 -9.12
N GLN A 95 -13.63 13.93 -10.16
CA GLN A 95 -12.63 13.53 -11.14
C GLN A 95 -11.24 13.31 -10.50
N LEU A 96 -10.87 14.16 -9.54
CA LEU A 96 -9.62 14.02 -8.79
C LEU A 96 -9.60 12.75 -7.94
N MET A 97 -10.72 12.40 -7.31
CA MET A 97 -10.86 11.15 -6.55
C MET A 97 -10.78 9.90 -7.45
N VAL A 98 -11.39 9.94 -8.63
CA VAL A 98 -11.30 8.85 -9.62
C VAL A 98 -9.85 8.63 -10.04
N LEU A 99 -9.16 9.69 -10.49
CA LEU A 99 -7.75 9.60 -10.91
C LEU A 99 -6.83 9.16 -9.76
N TYR A 100 -7.12 9.57 -8.52
CA TYR A 100 -6.37 9.10 -7.37
C TYR A 100 -6.56 7.60 -7.11
N THR A 101 -7.81 7.12 -7.20
CA THR A 101 -8.13 5.70 -7.03
C THR A 101 -7.41 4.87 -8.09
N GLU A 102 -7.53 5.24 -9.36
CA GLU A 102 -6.82 4.61 -10.48
C GLU A 102 -5.30 4.62 -10.27
N LEU A 103 -4.72 5.77 -9.91
CA LEU A 103 -3.29 5.87 -9.62
C LEU A 103 -2.86 4.95 -8.47
N SER A 104 -3.65 4.85 -7.41
CA SER A 104 -3.35 3.99 -6.27
C SER A 104 -3.41 2.51 -6.63
N GLU A 105 -4.37 2.12 -7.46
CA GLU A 105 -4.50 0.76 -7.99
C GLU A 105 -3.31 0.41 -8.89
N GLU A 106 -2.95 1.29 -9.83
CA GLU A 106 -1.82 1.05 -10.74
C GLU A 106 -0.46 0.99 -10.01
N LEU A 107 -0.24 1.85 -9.01
CA LEU A 107 0.95 1.76 -8.14
C LEU A 107 1.00 0.44 -7.37
N THR A 108 -0.15 -0.03 -6.88
CA THR A 108 -0.25 -1.32 -6.16
C THR A 108 -0.01 -2.49 -7.12
N LYS A 109 -0.59 -2.46 -8.32
CA LYS A 109 -0.35 -3.46 -9.38
C LYS A 109 1.12 -3.50 -9.77
N LEU A 110 1.76 -2.35 -9.95
CA LEU A 110 3.19 -2.26 -10.27
C LEU A 110 4.05 -2.89 -9.15
N ALA A 111 3.80 -2.53 -7.89
CA ALA A 111 4.53 -3.11 -6.76
C ALA A 111 4.35 -4.63 -6.68
N GLY A 112 3.12 -5.12 -6.88
CA GLY A 112 2.80 -6.55 -6.94
C GLY A 112 3.51 -7.27 -8.09
N ALA A 113 3.47 -6.71 -9.29
CA ALA A 113 4.12 -7.28 -10.47
C ALA A 113 5.65 -7.33 -10.34
N ILE A 114 6.27 -6.31 -9.72
CA ILE A 114 7.70 -6.33 -9.39
C ILE A 114 8.02 -7.46 -8.40
N ALA A 115 7.19 -7.65 -7.37
CA ALA A 115 7.39 -8.71 -6.40
C ALA A 115 7.23 -10.11 -7.03
N GLN A 116 6.23 -10.30 -7.90
CA GLN A 116 6.03 -11.53 -8.66
C GLN A 116 7.21 -11.82 -9.59
N LEU A 117 7.73 -10.80 -10.29
CA LEU A 117 8.91 -10.94 -11.14
C LEU A 117 10.15 -11.34 -10.33
N ASP A 118 10.41 -10.69 -9.19
CA ASP A 118 11.54 -11.05 -8.32
C ASP A 118 11.38 -12.48 -7.77
N GLY A 119 10.19 -12.86 -7.33
CA GLY A 119 9.88 -14.23 -6.90
C GLY A 119 10.12 -15.27 -8.01
N ALA A 120 9.58 -15.04 -9.20
CA ALA A 120 9.74 -15.94 -10.34
C ALA A 120 11.20 -16.06 -10.79
N THR A 121 11.96 -14.95 -10.79
CA THR A 121 13.40 -15.00 -11.13
C THR A 121 14.20 -15.86 -10.15
N ARG A 122 13.93 -15.75 -8.84
CA ARG A 122 14.59 -16.57 -7.80
C ARG A 122 14.24 -18.05 -7.94
N LEU A 123 12.97 -18.38 -8.24
CA LEU A 123 12.57 -19.77 -8.48
C LEU A 123 13.30 -20.37 -9.69
N VAL A 124 13.43 -19.61 -10.78
CA VAL A 124 14.20 -20.03 -11.95
C VAL A 124 15.69 -20.24 -11.60
N GLU A 125 16.28 -19.35 -10.80
CA GLU A 125 17.66 -19.50 -10.31
C GLU A 125 17.83 -20.80 -9.51
N GLN A 126 16.94 -21.08 -8.56
CA GLN A 126 16.96 -22.30 -7.73
C GLN A 126 16.84 -23.56 -8.59
N LEU A 127 15.85 -23.60 -9.50
CA LEU A 127 15.66 -24.74 -10.40
C LEU A 127 16.84 -24.93 -11.35
N THR A 128 17.53 -23.85 -11.73
CA THR A 128 18.74 -23.96 -12.56
C THR A 128 19.88 -24.62 -11.79
N VAL A 129 20.02 -24.35 -10.49
CA VAL A 129 21.01 -25.01 -9.63
C VAL A 129 20.62 -26.47 -9.40
N SER A 130 19.36 -26.76 -9.06
CA SER A 130 18.88 -28.13 -8.81
C SER A 130 18.87 -29.03 -10.05
N GLN A 131 18.80 -28.48 -11.27
CA GLN A 131 18.99 -29.26 -12.50
C GLN A 131 20.42 -29.80 -12.66
N LEU A 132 21.41 -29.20 -12.01
CA LEU A 132 22.77 -29.75 -11.95
C LEU A 132 22.83 -30.99 -11.05
N GLU A 133 21.84 -31.19 -10.19
CA GLU A 133 21.74 -32.28 -9.21
C GLU A 133 20.72 -33.36 -9.62
N GLU A 134 20.21 -33.32 -10.86
CA GLU A 134 19.22 -34.28 -11.44
C GLU A 134 17.83 -34.36 -10.76
N VAL A 135 17.49 -33.48 -9.82
CA VAL A 135 16.25 -33.58 -9.02
C VAL A 135 15.01 -32.94 -9.69
N SER A 136 15.19 -32.06 -10.68
CA SER A 136 14.09 -31.20 -11.18
C SER A 136 13.45 -31.65 -12.49
N THR A 137 12.11 -31.71 -12.54
CA THR A 137 11.36 -32.01 -13.76
C THR A 137 11.40 -30.86 -14.77
N PRO A 138 11.58 -31.12 -16.08
CA PRO A 138 11.62 -30.09 -17.14
C PRO A 138 10.39 -29.17 -17.18
N ASP A 139 9.22 -29.68 -16.80
CA ASP A 139 7.95 -28.96 -16.88
C ASP A 139 7.86 -27.80 -15.89
N SER A 140 8.25 -28.02 -14.62
CA SER A 140 8.25 -26.97 -13.59
C SER A 140 9.16 -25.79 -13.98
N PHE A 141 10.30 -26.08 -14.61
CA PHE A 141 11.18 -25.02 -15.11
C PHE A 141 10.54 -24.22 -16.25
N LYS A 142 9.84 -24.89 -17.17
CA LYS A 142 9.11 -24.22 -18.26
C LYS A 142 8.00 -23.32 -17.73
N GLU A 143 7.24 -23.79 -16.74
CA GLU A 143 6.19 -23.02 -16.08
C GLU A 143 6.76 -21.79 -15.35
N CYS A 144 7.83 -21.94 -14.57
CA CYS A 144 8.49 -20.82 -13.89
C CYS A 144 9.02 -19.77 -14.88
N MET A 145 9.60 -20.20 -16.01
CA MET A 145 10.04 -19.30 -17.07
C MET A 145 8.87 -18.52 -17.71
N ALA A 146 7.74 -19.19 -17.94
CA ALA A 146 6.53 -18.54 -18.46
C ALA A 146 5.96 -17.53 -17.46
N ALA A 147 5.87 -17.89 -16.18
CA ALA A 147 5.43 -17.00 -15.10
C ALA A 147 6.35 -15.78 -14.95
N MET A 148 7.67 -15.96 -15.07
CA MET A 148 8.65 -14.86 -15.08
C MET A 148 8.40 -13.90 -16.24
N GLN A 149 8.18 -14.42 -17.45
CA GLN A 149 7.89 -13.59 -18.63
C GLN A 149 6.57 -12.83 -18.50
N GLN A 150 5.52 -13.48 -18.02
CA GLN A 150 4.22 -12.85 -17.75
C GLN A 150 4.33 -11.75 -16.69
N SER A 151 5.06 -12.01 -15.60
CA SER A 151 5.28 -11.03 -14.53
C SER A 151 6.02 -9.80 -15.04
N ARG A 152 7.00 -9.99 -15.94
CA ARG A 152 7.72 -8.90 -16.59
C ARG A 152 6.80 -8.03 -17.47
N GLN A 153 5.98 -8.66 -18.32
CA GLN A 153 5.01 -7.94 -19.15
C GLN A 153 4.03 -7.15 -18.30
N SER A 154 3.53 -7.77 -17.23
CA SER A 154 2.62 -7.13 -16.26
C SER A 154 3.26 -5.91 -15.59
N ALA A 155 4.53 -6.02 -15.18
CA ALA A 155 5.24 -4.91 -14.56
C ALA A 155 5.48 -3.74 -15.53
N THR A 156 5.87 -4.02 -16.79
CA THR A 156 6.02 -2.99 -17.82
C THR A 156 4.68 -2.31 -18.14
N ALA A 157 3.59 -3.07 -18.23
CA ALA A 157 2.26 -2.52 -18.47
C ALA A 157 1.80 -1.61 -17.30
N ALA A 158 1.98 -2.07 -16.05
CA ALA A 158 1.62 -1.29 -14.86
C ALA A 158 2.47 -0.01 -14.70
N GLU A 159 3.75 -0.03 -15.09
CA GLU A 159 4.60 1.17 -15.12
C GLU A 159 4.07 2.20 -16.13
N GLY A 160 3.69 1.73 -17.32
CA GLY A 160 3.09 2.54 -18.38
C GLY A 160 1.76 3.16 -17.94
N ALA A 161 0.86 2.36 -17.36
CA ALA A 161 -0.42 2.80 -16.84
C ALA A 161 -0.28 3.83 -15.71
N THR A 162 0.61 3.56 -14.74
CA THR A 162 0.94 4.52 -13.66
C THR A 162 1.41 5.87 -14.24
N SER A 163 2.31 5.82 -15.22
CA SER A 163 2.83 7.02 -15.88
C SER A 163 1.73 7.79 -16.63
N GLN A 164 0.76 7.09 -17.22
CA GLN A 164 -0.39 7.69 -17.89
C GLN A 164 -1.34 8.35 -16.89
N CYS A 165 -1.70 7.70 -15.78
CA CYS A 165 -2.52 8.27 -14.71
C CYS A 165 -1.89 9.57 -14.16
N LEU A 166 -0.57 9.58 -13.95
CA LEU A 166 0.14 10.78 -13.49
C LEU A 166 0.09 11.94 -14.51
N LYS A 167 0.15 11.64 -15.82
CA LYS A 167 -0.01 12.65 -16.87
C LYS A 167 -1.45 13.20 -16.90
N GLN A 168 -2.45 12.34 -16.78
CA GLN A 168 -3.86 12.75 -16.71
C GLN A 168 -4.13 13.62 -15.49
N LEU A 169 -3.58 13.22 -14.33
CA LEU A 169 -3.67 13.98 -13.09
C LEU A 169 -3.03 15.38 -13.23
N ALA A 170 -1.86 15.48 -13.86
CA ALA A 170 -1.21 16.76 -14.12
C ALA A 170 -1.99 17.64 -15.12
N ALA A 171 -2.67 17.03 -16.10
CA ALA A 171 -3.47 17.71 -17.10
C ALA A 171 -4.84 18.18 -16.58
N LEU A 172 -5.32 17.64 -15.44
CA LEU A 172 -6.61 17.99 -14.86
C LEU A 172 -6.66 19.49 -14.52
N ARG A 173 -7.57 20.24 -15.15
CA ARG A 173 -7.77 21.66 -14.84
C ARG A 173 -8.62 21.81 -13.58
N CYS A 174 -8.08 22.50 -12.59
CA CYS A 174 -8.81 22.87 -11.37
C CYS A 174 -9.15 24.35 -11.41
N THR A 175 -10.38 24.69 -11.79
CA THR A 175 -10.88 26.07 -11.84
C THR A 175 -11.64 26.41 -10.56
N SER A 176 -11.40 27.60 -9.99
CA SER A 176 -12.30 28.19 -8.99
C SER A 176 -13.59 28.69 -9.64
N ALA A 177 -14.63 28.92 -8.84
CA ALA A 177 -15.84 29.63 -9.27
C ALA A 177 -15.51 31.01 -9.88
N ASN A 178 -14.41 31.64 -9.44
CA ASN A 178 -13.96 32.94 -9.90
C ASN A 178 -13.01 32.87 -11.12
N GLY A 179 -12.86 31.71 -11.75
CA GLY A 179 -11.96 31.52 -12.90
C GLY A 179 -10.47 31.44 -12.55
N GLU A 180 -10.06 31.81 -11.34
CA GLU A 180 -8.67 31.65 -10.88
C GLU A 180 -8.35 30.16 -10.62
N SER A 181 -7.29 29.65 -11.25
CA SER A 181 -6.89 28.24 -11.14
C SER A 181 -5.80 28.00 -10.10
N ARG A 182 -4.90 28.97 -9.88
CA ARG A 182 -3.80 28.86 -8.91
C ARG A 182 -4.32 29.13 -7.50
N GLY A 183 -4.04 28.22 -6.58
CA GLY A 183 -4.37 28.37 -5.15
C GLY A 183 -5.70 27.74 -4.72
N THR A 184 -6.47 27.12 -5.63
CA THR A 184 -7.63 26.34 -5.21
C THR A 184 -7.20 25.10 -4.44
N ARG A 185 -7.98 24.68 -3.43
CA ARG A 185 -7.72 23.45 -2.67
C ARG A 185 -7.55 22.22 -3.57
N ASN A 186 -8.34 22.13 -4.64
CA ASN A 186 -8.25 21.05 -5.63
C ASN A 186 -6.94 21.11 -6.44
N ALA A 187 -6.48 22.29 -6.85
CA ALA A 187 -5.19 22.43 -7.53
C ALA A 187 -4.02 22.00 -6.62
N LEU A 188 -4.04 22.44 -5.35
CA LEU A 188 -3.03 22.05 -4.36
C LEU A 188 -3.03 20.53 -4.12
N LEU A 189 -4.21 19.93 -4.00
CA LEU A 189 -4.37 18.49 -3.82
C LEU A 189 -3.89 17.71 -5.05
N ARG A 190 -4.28 18.12 -6.26
CA ARG A 190 -3.80 17.55 -7.53
C ARG A 190 -2.27 17.55 -7.59
N ASP A 191 -1.65 18.70 -7.30
CA ASP A 191 -0.19 18.83 -7.36
C ASP A 191 0.49 17.98 -6.28
N ALA A 192 -0.08 17.89 -5.08
CA ALA A 192 0.42 17.03 -4.01
C ALA A 192 0.34 15.55 -4.39
N LEU A 193 -0.78 15.10 -4.95
CA LEU A 193 -0.99 13.74 -5.42
C LEU A 193 -0.04 13.39 -6.56
N ALA A 194 0.12 14.28 -7.54
CA ALA A 194 1.07 14.09 -8.64
C ALA A 194 2.51 13.96 -8.11
N ARG A 195 2.95 14.86 -7.22
CA ARG A 195 4.28 14.79 -6.61
C ARG A 195 4.48 13.52 -5.78
N HIS A 196 3.45 13.06 -5.08
CA HIS A 196 3.51 11.82 -4.31
C HIS A 196 3.65 10.61 -5.25
N GLY A 197 2.78 10.50 -6.25
CA GLY A 197 2.80 9.37 -7.18
C GLY A 197 4.08 9.32 -8.03
N TRP A 198 4.63 10.46 -8.47
CA TRP A 198 5.94 10.50 -9.11
C TRP A 198 7.05 9.99 -8.20
N ARG A 199 7.06 10.41 -6.92
CA ARG A 199 8.04 9.89 -5.94
C ARG A 199 7.93 8.38 -5.74
N GLN A 200 6.72 7.85 -5.64
CA GLN A 200 6.50 6.40 -5.53
C GLN A 200 6.98 5.66 -6.78
N LEU A 201 6.67 6.17 -7.97
CA LEU A 201 7.12 5.59 -9.23
C LEU A 201 8.66 5.58 -9.33
N GLU A 202 9.32 6.70 -9.00
CA GLU A 202 10.78 6.79 -8.97
C GLU A 202 11.43 5.84 -7.95
N GLN A 203 10.76 5.54 -6.84
CA GLN A 203 11.23 4.52 -5.88
C GLN A 203 11.11 3.09 -6.43
N LEU A 204 10.10 2.81 -7.26
CA LEU A 204 9.85 1.47 -7.82
C LEU A 204 10.70 1.18 -9.06
N LYS A 205 11.04 2.20 -9.88
CA LYS A 205 11.82 2.05 -11.11
C LYS A 205 13.16 1.31 -10.94
N PRO A 206 14.02 1.64 -9.95
CA PRO A 206 15.27 0.91 -9.74
C PRO A 206 15.03 -0.58 -9.45
N ARG A 207 13.97 -0.90 -8.69
CA ARG A 207 13.61 -2.28 -8.35
C ARG A 207 13.15 -3.06 -9.58
N LEU A 208 12.29 -2.45 -10.40
CA LEU A 208 11.86 -3.02 -11.68
C LEU A 208 13.05 -3.27 -12.61
N LYS A 209 13.96 -2.29 -12.72
CA LYS A 209 15.18 -2.42 -13.54
C LYS A 209 16.06 -3.58 -13.06
N ALA A 210 16.31 -3.69 -11.76
CA ALA A 210 17.12 -4.76 -11.19
C ALA A 210 16.50 -6.15 -11.46
N ALA A 211 15.20 -6.33 -11.17
CA ALA A 211 14.48 -7.57 -11.41
C ALA A 211 14.46 -7.94 -12.92
N SER A 212 14.26 -6.95 -13.79
CA SER A 212 14.27 -7.13 -15.25
C SER A 212 15.65 -7.52 -15.77
N THR A 213 16.73 -6.92 -15.26
CA THR A 213 18.11 -7.28 -15.64
C THR A 213 18.40 -8.72 -15.26
N ARG A 214 18.07 -9.13 -14.03
CA ARG A 214 18.22 -10.52 -13.58
C ARG A 214 17.44 -11.51 -14.46
N ALA A 215 16.17 -11.20 -14.75
CA ALA A 215 15.35 -12.01 -15.66
C ALA A 215 15.98 -12.16 -17.06
N ASN A 216 16.53 -11.07 -17.62
CA ASN A 216 17.22 -11.09 -18.91
C ASN A 216 18.49 -11.96 -18.88
N GLU A 217 19.26 -11.90 -17.79
CA GLU A 217 20.47 -12.73 -17.64
C GLU A 217 20.13 -14.22 -17.62
N LEU A 218 19.07 -14.61 -16.89
CA LEU A 218 18.60 -16.00 -16.87
C LEU A 218 18.13 -16.47 -18.24
N GLN A 219 17.39 -15.63 -18.97
CA GLN A 219 16.96 -15.93 -20.32
C GLN A 219 18.15 -16.10 -21.29
N LYS A 220 19.18 -15.27 -21.17
CA LYS A 220 20.44 -15.39 -21.94
C LYS A 220 21.23 -16.65 -21.58
N ARG A 221 21.27 -17.03 -20.30
CA ARG A 221 21.92 -18.28 -19.86
C ARG A 221 21.23 -19.49 -20.46
N LYS A 222 19.89 -19.51 -20.47
CA LYS A 222 19.10 -20.58 -21.11
C LYS A 222 19.44 -20.72 -22.59
N SER A 223 19.50 -19.61 -23.35
CA SER A 223 19.85 -19.67 -24.76
C SER A 223 21.28 -20.15 -25.02
N ARG A 224 22.22 -19.91 -24.08
CA ARG A 224 23.61 -20.40 -24.19
C ARG A 224 23.76 -21.86 -23.78
N GLY A 225 23.19 -22.26 -22.63
CA GLY A 225 23.31 -23.62 -22.09
C GLY A 225 22.61 -24.67 -22.97
N PHE A 226 21.52 -24.28 -23.65
CA PHE A 226 20.88 -25.16 -24.64
C PHE A 226 21.81 -25.47 -25.81
N LEU A 227 22.65 -24.51 -26.24
CA LEU A 227 23.61 -24.73 -27.32
C LEU A 227 24.76 -25.65 -26.89
N SER A 228 25.25 -25.52 -25.65
CA SER A 228 26.37 -26.34 -25.18
C SER A 228 26.01 -27.81 -24.97
N ARG A 229 24.78 -28.12 -24.54
CA ARG A 229 24.33 -29.51 -24.34
C ARG A 229 24.03 -30.26 -25.65
N TRP A 230 23.83 -29.53 -26.75
CA TRP A 230 23.60 -30.10 -28.10
C TRP A 230 24.87 -30.25 -28.93
N ILE A 231 25.92 -29.47 -28.65
CA ILE A 231 27.18 -29.53 -29.43
C ILE A 231 28.17 -30.55 -28.86
N GLY A 232 28.03 -30.97 -27.59
CA GLY A 232 28.93 -31.92 -26.93
C GLY A 232 28.39 -33.34 -26.75
N GLY A 233 27.34 -33.71 -27.51
CA GLY A 233 26.71 -35.03 -27.46
C GLY A 233 27.07 -35.88 -28.68
N GLU A 234 28.36 -36.08 -28.92
CA GLU A 234 28.92 -37.20 -29.72
C GLU A 234 30.07 -37.83 -28.94
#